data_AF-A0A8J8CC38-F1
#
_entry.id   AF-A0A8J8CC38-F1
#
_cell.length_a   1.000
_cell.length_b   1.000
_cell.length_c   1.000
_cell.angle_alpha   90.00
_cell.angle_beta   90.00
_cell.angle_gamma   90.00
#
_symmetry.space_group_name_H-M   'P 1'
#
loop_
_entity.id
_entity.type
_entity.pdbx_description
1 polymer ?
#
loop_
_entity_poly.entity_id
_entity_poly.type
_entity_poly.pdbx_seq_one_letter_code
_entity_poly.pdbx_strand_id
1 'polypeptide(L)' 'MIMQSLMREPMNAHRLSSELDLNYRTVEHHLRVLAGNGFVTAVGKRYGETYFPSKKVAENGHCITDMVERYGGKA' A
#
# COMPACT_ATOMS: atom_id res chain seq x y z
N MET A 1 -2.50 1.82 -7.36
CA MET A 1 -2.13 3.07 -6.66
C MET A 1 -1.39 2.82 -5.35
N ILE A 2 -2.02 2.62 -4.18
CA ILE A 2 -1.28 2.49 -2.89
C ILE A 2 -0.25 1.36 -2.91
N MET A 3 -0.65 0.16 -3.36
CA MET A 3 0.25 -0.99 -3.38
C MET A 3 1.44 -0.78 -4.32
N GLN A 4 1.20 -0.21 -5.50
CA GLN A 4 2.24 0.10 -6.48
C GLN A 4 3.22 1.15 -5.95
N SER A 5 2.73 2.19 -5.26
CA SER A 5 3.60 3.18 -4.60
C SER A 5 4.47 2.52 -3.54
N LEU A 6 3.91 1.65 -2.69
CA LEU A 6 4.66 0.92 -1.66
C LEU A 6 5.68 -0.07 -2.23
N MET A 7 5.41 -0.66 -3.39
CA MET A 7 6.39 -1.51 -4.10
C MET A 7 7.54 -0.71 -4.70
N ARG A 8 7.33 0.58 -5.01
CA ARG A 8 8.40 1.49 -5.48
C ARG A 8 9.25 1.98 -4.32
N GLU A 9 8.63 2.45 -3.24
CA GLU A 9 9.31 2.93 -2.05
C GLU A 9 8.40 2.78 -0.81
N PRO A 10 8.92 2.35 0.35
CA PRO A 10 8.17 2.37 1.61
C PRO A 10 7.76 3.79 1.99
N MET A 11 6.50 3.98 2.35
CA MET A 11 5.94 5.31 2.65
C MET A 11 5.01 5.26 3.85
N ASN A 12 4.88 6.39 4.55
CA ASN A 12 3.84 6.58 5.55
C ASN A 12 2.52 7.05 4.88
N ALA A 13 1.42 6.96 5.64
CA ALA A 13 0.08 7.33 5.16
C ALA A 13 0.01 8.78 4.66
N HIS A 14 0.74 9.70 5.28
CA HIS A 14 0.77 11.11 4.87
C HIS A 14 1.41 11.29 3.49
N ARG A 15 2.60 10.71 3.26
CA ARG A 15 3.26 10.76 1.94
C ARG A 15 2.39 10.13 0.86
N LEU A 16 1.77 8.98 1.16
CA LEU A 16 0.85 8.32 0.23
C LEU A 16 -0.36 9.21 -0.10
N SER A 17 -0.94 9.91 0.88
CA SER A 17 -2.06 10.83 0.61
C SER A 17 -1.64 11.99 -0.29
N SER A 18 -0.44 12.55 -0.10
CA SER A 18 0.07 13.62 -0.95
C SER A 18 0.44 13.16 -2.35
N GLU A 19 1.11 12.01 -2.50
CA GLU A 19 1.56 11.49 -3.80
C GLU A 19 0.40 11.02 -4.67
N LEU A 20 -0.62 10.43 -4.05
CA LEU A 20 -1.79 9.90 -4.77
C LEU A 20 -2.93 10.91 -4.89
N ASP A 21 -2.78 12.11 -4.32
CA ASP A 21 -3.85 13.12 -4.19
C ASP A 21 -5.15 12.53 -3.61
N LEU A 22 -5.01 11.76 -2.53
CA LEU A 22 -6.11 11.08 -1.85
C LEU A 22 -6.32 11.62 -0.44
N ASN A 23 -7.55 11.57 0.04
CA ASN A 23 -7.84 11.91 1.44
C ASN A 23 -7.08 10.95 2.39
N TYR A 24 -6.43 11.54 3.39
CA TYR A 24 -5.66 10.78 4.40
C TYR A 24 -6.44 9.62 5.03
N ARG A 25 -7.72 9.80 5.40
CA ARG A 25 -8.54 8.72 5.99
C ARG A 25 -8.79 7.57 5.02
N THR A 26 -8.85 7.86 3.72
CA THR A 26 -9.00 6.84 2.67
C THR A 26 -7.73 6.01 2.56
N VAL A 27 -6.57 6.67 2.56
CA VAL A 27 -5.27 5.99 2.59
C VAL A 27 -5.10 5.16 3.86
N GLU A 28 -5.40 5.73 5.02
CA GLU A 28 -5.33 5.02 6.31
C GLU A 28 -6.24 3.77 6.31
N HIS A 29 -7.47 3.90 5.82
CA HIS A 29 -8.39 2.77 5.71
C HIS A 29 -7.81 1.66 4.83
N HIS A 30 -7.32 1.99 3.64
CA HIS A 30 -6.72 1.00 2.74
C HIS A 30 -5.47 0.35 3.33
N LEU A 31 -4.60 1.11 3.99
CA LEU A 31 -3.42 0.56 4.66
C LEU A 31 -3.81 -0.41 5.78
N ARG A 32 -4.85 -0.12 6.56
CA ARG A 32 -5.39 -1.06 7.56
C ARG A 32 -5.92 -2.35 6.92
N VAL A 33 -6.66 -2.25 5.81
CA VAL A 33 -7.15 -3.43 5.09
C VAL A 33 -5.98 -4.27 4.56
N LEU A 34 -4.98 -3.63 3.94
CA LEU A 34 -3.79 -4.32 3.42
C LEU A 34 -2.97 -4.98 4.54
N ALA A 35 -2.78 -4.29 5.66
CA ALA A 35 -2.05 -4.81 6.81
C ALA A 35 -2.79 -5.99 7.45
N GLY A 36 -4.12 -5.86 7.63
CA GLY A 36 -4.97 -6.92 8.17
C GLY A 36 -4.97 -8.20 7.32
N ASN A 37 -4.74 -8.07 6.01
CA ASN A 37 -4.61 -9.19 5.09
C ASN A 37 -3.15 -9.64 4.85
N GLY A 38 -2.18 -9.04 5.55
CA GLY A 38 -0.76 -9.41 5.45
C GLY A 38 -0.08 -9.02 4.13
N PHE A 39 -0.65 -8.09 3.37
CA PHE A 39 -0.01 -7.55 2.16
C PHE A 39 1.07 -6.51 2.48
N VAL A 40 0.92 -5.79 3.58
CA VAL A 40 1.90 -4.79 4.03
C VAL A 40 2.23 -4.97 5.50
N THR A 41 3.42 -4.54 5.89
CA THR A 41 3.86 -4.43 7.28
C THR A 41 4.10 -2.96 7.63
N ALA A 42 3.87 -2.59 8.88
CA ALA A 42 4.07 -1.24 9.38
C ALA A 42 5.21 -1.23 10.39
N VAL A 43 6.09 -0.22 10.31
CA VAL A 43 7.17 0.00 11.27
C VAL A 43 7.11 1.45 11.77
N GLY A 44 7.16 1.63 13.08
CA GLY A 44 7.13 2.95 13.72
C GLY A 44 6.07 3.05 14.81
N LYS A 45 5.77 4.28 15.24
CA LYS A 45 4.73 4.56 16.24
C LYS A 45 3.55 5.24 15.55
N ARG A 46 2.34 4.69 15.73
CA ARG A 46 0.96 5.21 15.47
C ARG A 46 0.72 6.37 14.48
N TYR A 47 1.43 7.49 14.59
CA TYR A 47 1.26 8.66 13.72
C TYR A 47 2.32 8.81 12.62
N GLY A 48 3.39 8.01 12.66
CA GLY A 48 4.51 8.05 11.70
C GLY A 48 4.90 6.66 11.21
N GLU A 49 3.96 5.71 11.21
CA GLU A 49 4.21 4.37 10.71
C GLU A 49 4.55 4.42 9.21
N THR A 50 5.69 3.84 8.86
CA THR A 50 6.08 3.58 7.49
C THR A 50 5.59 2.20 7.10
N TYR A 51 4.92 2.11 5.96
CA TYR A 51 4.37 0.88 5.43
C TYR A 51 5.31 0.30 4.39
N PHE A 52 5.45 -1.02 4.40
CA PHE A 52 6.32 -1.80 3.53
C PHE A 52 5.51 -2.92 2.88
N PRO A 53 5.79 -3.30 1.63
CA PRO A 53 5.36 -4.58 1.09
C PRO A 53 5.78 -5.72 2.03
N SER A 54 4.86 -6.62 2.35
CA SER A 54 5.22 -7.80 3.14
C SER A 54 6.17 -8.71 2.35
N LYS A 55 6.91 -9.58 3.06
CA LYS A 55 7.84 -10.52 2.42
C LYS A 55 7.16 -11.34 1.30
N LYS A 56 5.95 -11.86 1.57
CA LYS A 56 5.15 -12.64 0.61
C LYS A 56 4.82 -11.83 -0.64
N VAL A 57 4.53 -10.54 -0.48
CA VAL A 57 4.27 -9.65 -1.62
C VAL A 57 5.53 -9.39 -2.39
N ALA A 58 6.63 -9.05 -1.71
CA ALA A 58 7.90 -8.75 -2.36
C ALA A 58 8.38 -9.94 -3.21
N GLU A 59 8.22 -11.17 -2.71
CA GLU A 59 8.54 -12.41 -3.42
C GLU A 59 7.61 -12.68 -4.62
N ASN A 60 6.36 -12.19 -4.59
CA ASN A 60 5.35 -12.42 -5.63
C ASN A 60 4.91 -11.13 -6.36
N GLY A 61 5.77 -10.11 -6.38
CA GLY A 61 5.39 -8.76 -6.83
C GLY A 61 4.86 -8.71 -8.28
N HIS A 62 5.38 -9.57 -9.15
CA HIS A 62 4.92 -9.70 -10.53
C HIS A 62 3.45 -10.17 -10.61
N CYS A 63 3.09 -11.24 -9.91
CA CYS A 63 1.71 -11.74 -9.86
C CYS A 63 0.71 -10.72 -9.30
N ILE A 64 1.11 -9.94 -8.30
CA ILE A 64 0.25 -8.91 -7.68
C ILE A 64 0.04 -7.75 -8.65
N THR A 65 1.09 -7.34 -9.37
CA THR A 65 0.99 -6.29 -10.39
C THR A 65 0.03 -6.73 -11.50
N ASP A 66 0.20 -7.95 -12.03
CA ASP A 66 -0.67 -8.52 -13.05
C ASP A 66 -2.13 -8.62 -12.60
N MET A 67 -2.36 -8.98 -11.33
CA MET A 67 -3.70 -9.04 -10.75
C MET A 67 -4.34 -7.65 -10.65
N VAL A 68 -3.59 -6.65 -10.17
CA VAL A 68 -4.09 -5.27 -10.08
C VAL A 68 -4.36 -4.69 -11.46
N GLU A 69 -3.55 -5.02 -12.48
CA GLU A 69 -3.80 -4.59 -13.85
C GLU A 69 -5.03 -5.29 -14.46
N ARG A 70 -5.19 -6.60 -14.23
CA ARG A 70 -6.32 -7.37 -14.76
C ARG A 70 -7.67 -7.01 -14.11
N TYR A 71 -7.67 -6.67 -12.82
CA TYR A 71 -8.89 -6.38 -12.07
C TYR A 71 -9.09 -4.89 -11.74
N GLY A 72 -8.08 -4.05 -11.93
CA GLY A 72 -8.15 -2.59 -11.72
C GLY A 72 -8.75 -1.80 -12.89
N GLY A 73 -9.28 -2.51 -13.90
CA GLY A 73 -9.89 -1.91 -15.08
C GLY A 73 -11.32 -1.40 -14.86
N LYS A 74 -11.44 -0.07 -14.85
CA LYS A 74 -12.63 0.78 -15.05
C LYS A 74 -13.63 0.86 -13.89
N ALA A 75 -13.44 1.88 -13.05
CA ALA A 75 -14.54 2.67 -12.49
C ALA A 75 -14.62 4.00 -13.27
#